data_AF-A0A2R8EUK3-F1
#
_entry.id   AF-A0A2R8EUK3-F1
#
_cell.length_a   1.000
_cell.length_b   1.000
_cell.length_c   1.000
_cell.angle_alpha   90.00
_cell.angle_beta   90.00
_cell.angle_gamma   90.00
#
_symmetry.space_group_name_H-M   'P 1'
#
loop_
_entity.id
_entity.type
_entity.pdbx_description
1 polymer ?
#
loop_
_entity_poly.entity_id
_entity_poly.type
_entity_poly.pdbx_seq_one_letter_code
_entity_poly.pdbx_strand_id
1 'polypeptide(L)'
;MNELQHWLNTIHHWYQNSDCSAVAKLQPLIFGAPQALWQPELNQTQSKAIACWLDACLRQFEFYRETDTEKALQYLNLAYGRFQLCAAQPECDLELKSWCLLRMQQLMVLSLEHLNHQVGGESQSRELIDAHVRFMAFHAWNDDQGTIDVIRG
;
A
#
# COMPACT_ATOMS: atom_id res chain seq x y z
N MET A 1 22.89 12.84 -6.05
CA MET A 1 21.83 12.29 -5.17
C MET A 1 20.70 11.82 -6.08
N ASN A 2 20.29 10.56 -5.98
CA ASN A 2 19.21 10.02 -6.82
C ASN A 2 17.85 10.63 -6.37
N GLU A 3 16.91 10.82 -7.30
CA GLU A 3 15.54 11.27 -7.06
C GLU A 3 14.86 10.56 -5.85
N LEU A 4 15.04 9.25 -5.71
CA LEU A 4 14.53 8.47 -4.59
C LEU A 4 15.09 8.95 -3.23
N GLN A 5 16.39 9.22 -3.18
CA GLN A 5 17.03 9.74 -1.95
C GLN A 5 16.57 11.15 -1.63
N HIS A 6 16.35 11.98 -2.66
CA HIS A 6 15.80 13.31 -2.47
C HIS A 6 14.39 13.26 -1.87
N TRP A 7 13.51 12.46 -2.48
CA TRP A 7 12.15 12.27 -1.99
C TRP A 7 12.14 11.71 -0.56
N LEU A 8 12.96 10.71 -0.27
CA LEU A 8 13.05 10.10 1.07
C LEU A 8 13.53 11.10 2.13
N ASN A 9 14.50 11.94 1.80
CA ASN A 9 14.96 13.00 2.70
C ASN A 9 13.88 14.04 2.94
N THR A 10 13.11 14.40 1.92
CA THR A 10 12.02 15.38 2.02
C THR A 10 10.89 14.86 2.92
N ILE A 11 10.46 13.61 2.75
CA ILE A 11 9.40 13.03 3.60
C ILE A 11 9.89 12.80 5.05
N HIS A 12 11.16 12.41 5.26
CA HIS A 12 11.74 12.36 6.61
C HIS A 12 11.81 13.73 7.28
N HIS A 13 12.20 14.77 6.53
CA HIS A 13 12.20 16.13 7.06
C HIS A 13 10.79 16.56 7.48
N TRP A 14 9.76 16.17 6.73
CA TRP A 14 8.38 16.39 7.14
C TRP A 14 8.08 15.71 8.49
N TYR A 15 8.43 14.42 8.66
CA TYR A 15 8.20 13.70 9.92
C TYR A 15 8.89 14.32 11.14
N GLN A 16 10.06 14.93 10.95
CA GLN A 16 10.82 15.52 12.05
C GLN A 16 10.30 16.89 12.49
N ASN A 17 9.60 17.62 11.62
CA ASN A 17 9.31 19.05 11.81
C ASN A 17 7.81 19.40 11.78
N SER A 18 6.93 18.42 11.59
CA SER A 18 5.51 18.65 11.34
C SER A 18 4.63 18.22 12.52
N ASP A 19 3.60 19.00 12.82
CA ASP A 19 2.53 18.66 13.75
C ASP A 19 1.30 18.08 13.03
N CYS A 20 0.25 17.74 13.78
CA CYS A 20 -1.01 17.21 13.23
C CYS A 20 -1.70 18.17 12.24
N SER A 21 -1.46 19.48 12.32
CA SER A 21 -2.06 20.46 11.40
C SER A 21 -1.41 20.45 10.01
N ALA A 22 -0.17 19.94 9.93
CA ALA A 22 0.59 19.86 8.70
C ALA A 22 0.33 18.58 7.89
N VAL A 23 -0.56 17.68 8.34
CA VAL A 23 -0.84 16.40 7.65
C VAL A 23 -1.30 16.63 6.22
N ALA A 24 -2.15 17.62 5.95
CA ALA A 24 -2.57 17.96 4.58
C ALA A 24 -1.38 18.26 3.64
N LYS A 25 -0.22 18.73 4.16
CA LYS A 25 0.99 19.03 3.38
C LYS A 25 1.75 17.77 2.94
N LEU A 26 1.38 16.58 3.39
CA LEU A 26 1.92 15.31 2.86
C LEU A 26 1.36 14.97 1.48
N GLN A 27 0.21 15.51 1.09
CA GLN A 27 -0.48 15.13 -0.15
C GLN A 27 0.41 15.27 -1.41
N PRO A 28 1.17 16.36 -1.60
CA PRO A 28 2.10 16.47 -2.73
C PRO A 28 3.21 15.42 -2.72
N LEU A 29 3.67 14.99 -1.53
CA LEU A 29 4.71 13.96 -1.41
C LEU A 29 4.19 12.56 -1.73
N ILE A 30 2.92 12.29 -1.43
CA ILE A 30 2.25 11.03 -1.76
C ILE A 30 2.07 10.90 -3.27
N PHE A 31 1.55 11.95 -3.92
CA PHE A 31 1.30 11.93 -5.36
C PHE A 31 2.55 12.16 -6.20
N GLY A 32 3.54 12.85 -5.66
CA GLY A 32 4.86 13.06 -6.26
C GLY A 32 5.88 11.99 -5.91
N ALA A 33 5.45 10.81 -5.45
CA ALA A 33 6.35 9.69 -5.19
C ALA A 33 7.05 9.24 -6.48
N PRO A 34 8.39 9.17 -6.51
CA PRO A 34 9.15 8.89 -7.73
C PRO A 34 8.93 7.46 -8.21
N GLN A 35 8.99 7.24 -9.52
CA GLN A 35 8.85 5.89 -10.10
C GLN A 35 9.95 4.92 -9.60
N ALA A 36 11.11 5.46 -9.20
CA ALA A 36 12.19 4.72 -8.58
C ALA A 36 11.78 3.99 -7.28
N LEU A 37 10.70 4.43 -6.62
CA LEU A 37 10.16 3.80 -5.41
C LEU A 37 9.47 2.46 -5.70
N TRP A 38 9.04 2.23 -6.94
CA TRP A 38 8.27 1.08 -7.37
C TRP A 38 9.05 0.18 -8.33
N GLN A 39 10.38 0.25 -8.31
CA GLN A 39 11.21 -0.63 -9.12
C GLN A 39 11.14 -2.07 -8.61
N PRO A 40 11.35 -3.07 -9.48
CA PRO A 40 11.17 -4.47 -9.09
C PRO A 40 12.21 -4.96 -8.08
N GLU A 41 13.42 -4.40 -8.08
CA GLU A 41 14.53 -4.82 -7.21
C GLU A 41 14.50 -4.13 -5.84
N LEU A 42 14.16 -4.89 -4.79
CA LEU A 42 14.11 -4.34 -3.44
C LEU A 42 15.52 -4.05 -2.89
N ASN A 43 15.74 -2.80 -2.51
CA ASN A 43 16.90 -2.41 -1.70
C ASN A 43 16.46 -1.71 -0.41
N GLN A 44 17.41 -1.53 0.51
CA GLN A 44 17.11 -0.95 1.82
C GLN A 44 16.55 0.49 1.74
N THR A 45 16.98 1.29 0.76
CA THR A 45 16.46 2.64 0.56
C THR A 45 15.02 2.60 0.06
N GLN A 46 14.72 1.72 -0.88
CA GLN A 46 13.38 1.55 -1.43
C GLN A 46 12.40 1.01 -0.39
N SER A 47 12.79 -0.02 0.38
CA SER A 47 11.97 -0.57 1.46
C SER A 47 11.56 0.51 2.47
N LYS A 48 12.52 1.35 2.90
CA LYS A 48 12.24 2.51 3.77
C LYS A 48 11.30 3.51 3.09
N ALA A 49 11.53 3.81 1.82
CA ALA A 49 10.73 4.76 1.08
C ALA A 49 9.26 4.29 0.91
N ILE A 50 9.04 3.02 0.60
CA ILE A 50 7.71 2.41 0.52
C ILE A 50 7.01 2.48 1.88
N ALA A 51 7.72 2.16 2.97
CA ALA A 51 7.16 2.25 4.32
C ALA A 51 6.75 3.68 4.68
N CYS A 52 7.59 4.69 4.39
CA CYS A 52 7.26 6.09 4.59
C CYS A 52 6.09 6.54 3.72
N TRP A 53 6.02 6.10 2.47
CA TRP A 53 4.91 6.42 1.58
C TRP A 53 3.58 5.87 2.12
N LEU A 54 3.59 4.60 2.57
CA LEU A 54 2.41 3.97 3.16
C LEU A 54 1.96 4.70 4.43
N ASP A 55 2.90 5.02 5.33
CA ASP A 55 2.58 5.77 6.55
C ASP A 55 1.98 7.13 6.23
N ALA A 56 2.47 7.84 5.22
CA ALA A 56 1.89 9.10 4.78
C ALA A 56 0.44 8.93 4.27
N CYS A 57 0.16 7.88 3.49
CA CYS A 57 -1.21 7.55 3.08
C CYS A 57 -2.12 7.26 4.29
N LEU A 58 -1.65 6.49 5.27
CA LEU A 58 -2.41 6.18 6.49
C LEU A 58 -2.67 7.44 7.34
N ARG A 59 -1.71 8.36 7.43
CA ARG A 59 -1.93 9.65 8.10
C ARG A 59 -2.98 10.51 7.41
N GLN A 60 -3.01 10.52 6.08
CA GLN A 60 -4.08 11.19 5.35
C GLN A 60 -5.45 10.53 5.61
N PHE A 61 -5.50 9.20 5.61
CA PHE A 61 -6.70 8.46 5.98
C PHE A 61 -7.21 8.89 7.36
N GLU A 62 -6.37 8.83 8.39
CA GLU A 62 -6.75 9.21 9.76
C GLU A 62 -7.18 10.69 9.86
N PHE A 63 -6.50 11.58 9.14
CA PHE A 63 -6.84 13.00 9.11
C PHE A 63 -8.24 13.27 8.53
N TYR A 64 -8.63 12.53 7.49
CA TYR A 64 -9.93 12.70 6.84
C TYR A 64 -11.03 11.79 7.38
N ARG A 65 -10.69 10.78 8.18
CA ARG A 65 -11.57 9.68 8.60
C ARG A 65 -12.95 10.14 9.06
N GLU A 66 -13.03 11.25 9.79
CA GLU A 66 -14.28 11.76 10.36
C GLU A 66 -14.86 12.95 9.58
N THR A 67 -14.03 13.72 8.86
CA THR A 67 -14.46 14.95 8.19
C THR A 67 -14.83 14.75 6.72
N ASP A 68 -14.21 13.77 6.06
CA ASP A 68 -14.37 13.46 4.63
C ASP A 68 -14.12 11.96 4.42
N THR A 69 -15.16 11.17 4.71
CA THR A 69 -15.07 9.70 4.75
C THR A 69 -14.73 9.11 3.39
N GLU A 70 -15.18 9.73 2.31
CA GLU A 70 -14.87 9.32 0.95
C GLU A 70 -13.38 9.53 0.65
N LYS A 71 -12.86 10.73 0.95
CA LYS A 71 -11.43 11.03 0.75
C LYS A 71 -10.53 10.16 1.61
N ALA A 72 -10.93 9.85 2.84
CA ALA A 72 -10.20 8.90 3.69
C ALA A 72 -10.08 7.54 2.98
N LEU A 73 -11.19 7.00 2.48
CA LEU A 73 -11.20 5.73 1.75
C LEU A 73 -10.37 5.78 0.47
N GLN A 74 -10.36 6.91 -0.24
CA GLN A 74 -9.53 7.10 -1.45
C GLN A 74 -8.02 6.91 -1.16
N TYR A 75 -7.52 7.32 0.02
CA TYR A 75 -6.12 7.08 0.38
C TYR A 75 -5.81 5.61 0.69
N LEU A 76 -6.75 4.88 1.29
CA LEU A 76 -6.61 3.43 1.46
C LEU A 76 -6.61 2.71 0.11
N ASN A 77 -7.52 3.09 -0.80
CA ASN A 77 -7.61 2.53 -2.14
C ASN A 77 -6.36 2.85 -2.99
N LEU A 78 -5.79 4.05 -2.83
CA LEU A 78 -4.52 4.43 -3.46
C LEU A 78 -3.38 3.50 -3.02
N ALA A 79 -3.23 3.29 -1.71
CA ALA A 79 -2.22 2.39 -1.16
C ALA A 79 -2.42 0.96 -1.63
N TYR A 80 -3.66 0.46 -1.53
CA TYR A 80 -4.03 -0.88 -1.96
C TYR A 80 -3.73 -1.11 -3.44
N GLY A 81 -4.19 -0.21 -4.32
CA GLY A 81 -4.00 -0.33 -5.77
C GLY A 81 -2.53 -0.30 -6.17
N ARG A 82 -1.69 0.49 -5.49
CA ARG A 82 -0.24 0.51 -5.73
C ARG A 82 0.42 -0.81 -5.36
N PHE A 83 0.07 -1.39 -4.22
CA PHE A 83 0.59 -2.71 -3.83
C PHE A 83 0.07 -3.84 -4.71
N GLN A 84 -1.19 -3.76 -5.15
CA GLN A 84 -1.76 -4.71 -6.10
C GLN A 84 -0.97 -4.70 -7.41
N LEU A 85 -0.66 -3.52 -7.96
CA LEU A 85 0.16 -3.38 -9.17
C LEU A 85 1.57 -3.93 -8.97
N CYS A 86 2.20 -3.65 -7.83
CA CYS A 86 3.54 -4.14 -7.52
C CYS A 86 3.56 -5.67 -7.39
N ALA A 87 2.58 -6.28 -6.72
CA ALA A 87 2.50 -7.72 -6.56
C ALA A 87 2.15 -8.45 -7.88
N ALA A 88 1.42 -7.79 -8.78
CA ALA A 88 1.07 -8.35 -10.08
C ALA A 88 2.23 -8.37 -11.10
N GLN A 89 3.31 -7.63 -10.86
CA GLN A 89 4.47 -7.60 -11.76
C GLN A 89 5.26 -8.93 -11.69
N PRO A 90 5.50 -9.61 -12.82
CA PRO A 90 6.27 -10.85 -12.84
C PRO A 90 7.73 -10.68 -12.40
N GLU A 91 8.31 -9.51 -12.65
CA GLU A 91 9.72 -9.19 -12.38
C GLU A 91 9.94 -8.68 -10.94
N CYS A 92 8.87 -8.48 -10.19
CA CYS A 92 8.91 -7.99 -8.82
C CYS A 92 9.61 -8.99 -7.91
N ASP A 93 10.56 -8.49 -7.13
CA ASP A 93 11.24 -9.26 -6.10
C ASP A 93 10.24 -9.98 -5.18
N LEU A 94 10.52 -11.25 -4.85
CA LEU A 94 9.61 -12.09 -4.08
C LEU A 94 9.39 -11.53 -2.66
N GLU A 95 10.42 -10.95 -2.03
CA GLU A 95 10.29 -10.34 -0.70
C GLU A 95 9.37 -9.12 -0.77
N LEU A 96 9.55 -8.26 -1.78
CA LEU A 96 8.67 -7.11 -2.02
C LEU A 96 7.23 -7.55 -2.29
N LYS A 97 7.04 -8.60 -3.10
CA LYS A 97 5.73 -9.16 -3.42
C LYS A 97 5.02 -9.69 -2.17
N SER A 98 5.69 -10.51 -1.36
CA SER A 98 5.14 -11.01 -0.09
C SER A 98 4.82 -9.86 0.87
N TRP A 99 5.66 -8.83 0.93
CA TRP A 99 5.42 -7.65 1.75
C TRP A 99 4.18 -6.87 1.29
N CYS A 100 4.02 -6.65 -0.02
CA CYS A 100 2.84 -6.01 -0.60
C CYS A 100 1.56 -6.79 -0.29
N LEU A 101 1.56 -8.11 -0.48
CA LEU A 101 0.40 -8.96 -0.20
C LEU A 101 -0.02 -8.92 1.28
N LEU A 102 0.96 -8.94 2.20
CA LEU A 102 0.68 -8.81 3.63
C LEU A 102 0.06 -7.45 3.98
N ARG A 103 0.59 -6.36 3.41
CA ARG A 103 0.06 -5.01 3.65
C ARG A 103 -1.31 -4.81 3.00
N MET A 104 -1.58 -5.44 1.86
CA MET A 104 -2.91 -5.41 1.23
C MET A 104 -3.98 -6.03 2.13
N GLN A 105 -3.69 -7.13 2.82
CA GLN A 105 -4.63 -7.72 3.79
C GLN A 105 -4.96 -6.75 4.94
N GLN A 106 -3.95 -6.06 5.46
CA GLN A 106 -4.14 -5.07 6.53
C GLN A 106 -4.94 -3.86 6.06
N LEU A 107 -4.64 -3.35 4.86
CA LEU A 107 -5.40 -2.27 4.24
C LEU A 107 -6.85 -2.67 3.98
N MET A 108 -7.10 -3.92 3.58
CA MET A 108 -8.46 -4.44 3.40
C MET A 108 -9.24 -4.42 4.71
N VAL A 109 -8.66 -4.92 5.81
CA VAL A 109 -9.30 -4.86 7.14
C VAL A 109 -9.65 -3.41 7.50
N LEU A 110 -8.71 -2.48 7.35
CA LEU A 110 -8.92 -1.08 7.67
C LEU A 110 -10.01 -0.43 6.80
N SER A 111 -10.04 -0.74 5.50
CA SER A 111 -11.09 -0.27 4.59
C SER A 111 -12.48 -0.80 5.00
N LEU A 112 -12.57 -2.07 5.40
CA LEU A 112 -13.84 -2.68 5.83
C LEU A 112 -14.30 -2.11 7.17
N GLU A 113 -13.39 -1.91 8.12
CA GLU A 113 -13.69 -1.22 9.38
C GLU A 113 -14.24 0.18 9.11
N HIS A 114 -13.60 0.95 8.23
CA HIS A 114 -14.08 2.29 7.86
C HIS A 114 -15.46 2.27 7.19
N LEU A 115 -15.69 1.34 6.27
CA LEU A 115 -16.97 1.21 5.56
C LEU A 115 -18.11 0.73 6.46
N ASN A 116 -17.83 -0.16 7.42
CA ASN A 116 -18.84 -0.65 8.35
C ASN A 116 -19.41 0.44 9.27
N HIS A 117 -18.69 1.54 9.46
CA HIS A 117 -19.17 2.71 10.20
C HIS A 117 -20.02 3.67 9.34
N GLN A 118 -20.15 3.43 8.03
CA GLN A 118 -20.86 4.31 7.10
C GLN A 118 -22.24 3.76 6.71
N VAL A 119 -23.21 4.64 6.57
CA VAL A 119 -24.55 4.29 6.08
C VAL A 119 -24.44 3.82 4.62
N GLY A 120 -24.80 2.56 4.37
CA GLY A 120 -24.72 1.98 3.02
C GLY A 120 -23.35 1.40 2.64
N GLY A 121 -22.39 1.34 3.57
CA GLY A 121 -21.06 0.77 3.30
C GLY A 121 -21.05 -0.73 2.98
N GLU A 122 -22.13 -1.46 3.29
CA GLU A 122 -22.21 -2.92 3.08
C GLU A 122 -22.01 -3.36 1.63
N SER A 123 -22.56 -2.62 0.65
CA SER A 123 -22.41 -2.97 -0.77
C SER A 123 -20.96 -2.82 -1.21
N GLN A 124 -20.33 -1.69 -0.86
CA GLN A 124 -18.93 -1.42 -1.17
C GLN A 124 -17.99 -2.42 -0.46
N SER A 125 -18.28 -2.77 0.80
CA SER A 125 -17.53 -3.79 1.54
C SER A 125 -17.57 -5.15 0.83
N ARG A 126 -18.73 -5.56 0.31
CA ARG A 126 -18.87 -6.83 -0.43
C ARG A 126 -18.05 -6.84 -1.72
N GLU A 127 -18.09 -5.75 -2.49
CA GLU A 127 -17.31 -5.61 -3.72
C GLU A 127 -15.80 -5.66 -3.44
N LEU A 128 -15.35 -4.97 -2.38
CA LEU A 128 -13.93 -4.99 -1.96
C LEU A 128 -13.48 -6.39 -1.52
N ILE A 129 -14.30 -7.10 -0.74
CA ILE A 129 -14.00 -8.47 -0.30
C ILE A 129 -13.87 -9.40 -1.50
N ASP A 130 -14.83 -9.37 -2.44
CA ASP A 130 -14.81 -10.24 -3.61
C ASP A 130 -13.59 -9.97 -4.50
N ALA A 131 -13.26 -8.70 -4.76
CA ALA A 131 -12.07 -8.32 -5.50
C ALA A 131 -10.78 -8.77 -4.79
N HIS A 132 -10.70 -8.60 -3.47
CA HIS A 132 -9.55 -8.99 -2.66
C HIS A 132 -9.34 -10.51 -2.67
N VAL A 133 -10.38 -11.29 -2.39
CA VAL A 133 -10.33 -12.75 -2.35
C VAL A 133 -9.91 -13.31 -3.71
N ARG A 134 -10.47 -12.82 -4.82
CA ARG A 134 -10.09 -13.24 -6.17
C ARG A 134 -8.60 -12.99 -6.44
N PHE A 135 -8.10 -11.81 -6.08
CA PHE A 135 -6.69 -11.47 -6.27
C PHE A 135 -5.77 -12.33 -5.41
N MET A 136 -6.09 -12.49 -4.12
CA MET A 136 -5.27 -13.28 -3.19
C MET A 136 -5.25 -14.76 -3.57
N ALA A 137 -6.38 -15.32 -4.01
CA ALA A 137 -6.45 -16.72 -4.46
C ALA A 137 -5.58 -16.98 -5.69
N PHE A 138 -5.55 -16.05 -6.66
CA PHE A 138 -4.67 -16.15 -7.82
C PHE A 138 -3.18 -16.18 -7.41
N HIS A 139 -2.78 -15.36 -6.43
CA HIS A 139 -1.40 -15.30 -5.97
C HIS A 139 -1.00 -16.47 -5.05
N ALA A 140 -1.88 -16.91 -4.15
CA ALA A 140 -1.64 -18.09 -3.31
C ALA A 140 -1.44 -19.36 -4.14
N TRP A 141 -2.25 -19.53 -5.21
CA TRP A 141 -2.08 -20.63 -6.15
C TRP A 141 -0.70 -20.63 -6.83
N ASN A 142 -0.15 -19.46 -7.14
CA ASN A 142 1.15 -19.34 -7.80
C ASN A 142 2.33 -19.64 -6.85
N ASP A 143 2.19 -19.42 -5.54
CA ASP A 143 3.22 -19.77 -4.55
C ASP A 143 3.30 -21.29 -4.33
N ASP A 144 2.15 -22.00 -4.37
CA ASP A 144 2.09 -23.46 -4.23
C ASP A 144 2.62 -24.23 -5.47
N GLN A 145 2.64 -23.60 -6.65
CA GLN A 145 3.24 -24.21 -7.85
C GLN A 145 4.78 -24.14 -7.89
N GLY A 146 5.41 -23.46 -6.93
CA GLY A 146 6.87 -23.32 -6.81
C GLY A 146 7.59 -24.46 -6.09
N THR A 147 6.87 -25.47 -5.57
CA THR A 147 7.46 -26.63 -4.87
C THR A 147 7.02 -27.95 -5.49
N ILE A 148 7.31 -28.16 -6.77
CA ILE A 148 7.55 -29.51 -7.27
C ILE A 148 9.06 -29.73 -7.26
N ASP A 149 9.60 -29.90 -6.05
CA ASP A 149 10.91 -30.52 -5.90
C ASP A 149 10.83 -31.93 -6.46
N VAL A 150 11.69 -32.16 -7.44
CA VAL A 150 11.98 -33.42 -8.09
C VAL A 150 12.25 -34.49 -7.02
N ILE A 151 11.27 -35.35 -6.73
CA ILE A 151 11.54 -36.62 -6.07
C ILE A 151 12.24 -37.51 -7.10
N ARG A 152 13.57 -37.41 -7.15
CA ARG A 152 14.45 -38.49 -7.56
C ARG A 152 14.71 -39.35 -6.33
N GLY A 153 14.12 -40.54 -6.31
CA GLY A 153 14.37 -41.64 -5.40
C GLY A 153 13.83 -42.92 -6.00
#